data_AF-A0A931QTB4-F1
#
_entry.id   AF-A0A931QTB4-F1
#
_cell.length_a   1.000
_cell.length_b   1.000
_cell.length_c   1.000
_cell.angle_alpha   90.00
_cell.angle_beta   90.00
_cell.angle_gamma   90.00
#
_symmetry.space_group_name_H-M   'P 1'
#
loop_
_entity.id
_entity.type
_entity.pdbx_description
1 polymer ?
#
loop_
_entity_poly.entity_id
_entity_poly.type
_entity_poly.pdbx_seq_one_letter_code
_entity_poly.pdbx_strand_id
1 'polypeptide(L)' 'MITKEKIKREIDRMPNELLEKVYKYINSLTVQKPVKKKLHTYKLKGQFDDINVREKAYE' A
#
# COMPACT_ATOMS: atom_id res chain seq x y z
N MET A 1 -26.61 7.67 15.51
CA MET A 1 -25.70 7.82 14.34
C MET A 1 -24.80 9.01 14.59
N ILE A 2 -23.51 8.83 14.93
CA ILE A 2 -22.72 9.95 15.51
C ILE A 2 -21.31 10.09 14.91
N THR A 3 -20.81 9.12 14.15
CA THR A 3 -19.42 9.17 13.63
C THR A 3 -19.27 10.05 12.39
N LYS A 4 -20.18 9.94 11.41
CA LYS A 4 -20.06 10.67 10.14
C LYS A 4 -20.24 12.18 10.28
N GLU A 5 -21.11 12.64 11.18
CA GLU A 5 -21.34 14.06 11.42
C GLU A 5 -20.20 14.73 12.19
N LYS A 6 -19.60 14.03 13.16
CA LYS A 6 -18.39 14.51 13.85
C LYS A 6 -17.24 14.69 12.87
N ILE A 7 -17.02 13.71 11.99
CA ILE A 7 -15.97 13.76 10.96
C ILE A 7 -16.20 14.95 10.01
N LYS A 8 -17.45 15.21 9.58
CA LYS A 8 -17.77 16.37 8.73
C LYS A 8 -17.43 17.70 9.42
N ARG A 9 -17.83 17.88 10.68
CA ARG A 9 -17.55 19.12 11.44
C ARG A 9 -16.06 19.36 11.65
N GLU A 10 -15.28 18.29 11.76
CA GLU A 10 -13.83 18.37 11.94
C GLU A 10 -13.11 18.69 10.62
N ILE A 11 -13.67 18.25 9.49
CA ILE A 11 -13.23 18.66 8.15
C ILE A 11 -13.59 20.13 7.88
N ASP A 12 -14.81 20.56 8.23
CA ASP A 12 -15.27 21.95 8.02
C ASP A 12 -14.51 22.98 8.89
N ARG A 13 -13.96 22.55 10.03
CA ARG A 13 -13.10 23.39 10.90
C ARG A 13 -11.64 23.45 10.43
N MET A 14 -11.26 22.67 9.44
CA MET A 14 -9.87 22.58 9.00
C MET A 14 -9.52 23.76 8.08
N PRO A 15 -8.36 24.42 8.27
CA PRO A 15 -7.91 25.45 7.35
C PRO A 15 -7.67 24.87 5.95
N ASN A 16 -8.05 25.62 4.91
CA ASN A 16 -7.94 25.20 3.51
C ASN A 16 -6.51 24.78 3.11
N GLU A 17 -5.48 25.35 3.74
CA GLU A 17 -4.07 25.00 3.51
C GLU A 17 -3.72 23.56 3.95
N LEU A 18 -4.41 23.03 4.96
CA LEU A 18 -4.22 21.67 5.46
C LEU A 18 -5.09 20.66 4.68
N LEU A 19 -6.25 21.11 4.19
CA LEU A 19 -7.15 20.29 3.38
C LEU A 19 -6.44 19.72 2.14
N GLU A 20 -5.65 20.57 1.47
CA GLU A 20 -4.93 20.18 0.25
C GLU A 20 -3.84 19.13 0.55
N LYS A 21 -3.15 19.25 1.69
CA LYS A 21 -2.13 18.27 2.13
C LYS A 21 -2.78 16.94 2.51
N VAL A 22 -3.89 16.97 3.23
CA VAL A 22 -4.65 15.78 3.61
C VAL A 22 -5.20 15.08 2.36
N TYR A 23 -5.73 15.84 1.41
CA TYR A 23 -6.21 15.30 0.14
C TYR A 23 -5.10 14.64 -0.69
N LYS A 24 -3.94 15.29 -0.81
CA LYS A 24 -2.74 14.70 -1.44
C LYS A 24 -2.28 13.42 -0.74
N TYR A 25 -2.31 13.40 0.60
CA TYR A 25 -1.91 12.23 1.38
C TYR A 25 -2.89 11.06 1.19
N ILE A 26 -4.21 11.31 1.30
CA ILE A 26 -5.24 10.29 1.05
C ILE A 26 -5.10 9.73 -0.37
N ASN A 27 -4.92 10.60 -1.36
CA ASN A 27 -4.71 10.15 -2.75
C ASN A 27 -3.44 9.33 -2.91
N SER A 28 -2.35 9.67 -2.21
CA SER A 28 -1.12 8.89 -2.25
C SER A 28 -1.29 7.49 -1.63
N LEU A 29 -2.15 7.35 -0.62
CA LEU A 29 -2.48 6.06 0.00
C LEU A 29 -3.42 5.21 -0.87
N THR A 30 -4.29 5.84 -1.66
CA THR A 30 -5.22 5.14 -2.56
C THR A 30 -4.59 4.76 -3.90
N VAL A 31 -3.38 5.23 -4.21
CA VAL A 31 -2.56 4.65 -5.29
C VAL A 31 -2.28 3.20 -4.91
N GLN A 32 -3.12 2.33 -5.45
CA GLN A 32 -3.07 0.90 -5.25
C GLN A 32 -1.65 0.44 -5.54
N LYS A 33 -1.04 -0.27 -4.57
CA LYS A 33 0.20 -1.01 -4.79
C LYS A 33 0.05 -1.72 -6.13
N PRO A 34 1.00 -1.55 -7.09
CA PRO A 34 0.88 -2.23 -8.36
C PRO A 34 0.70 -3.70 -8.04
N VAL A 35 -0.47 -4.24 -8.41
CA VAL A 35 -0.74 -5.66 -8.26
C VAL A 35 0.39 -6.31 -9.03
N LYS A 36 1.36 -6.89 -8.32
CA LYS A 36 2.53 -7.53 -8.93
C LYS A 36 1.94 -8.48 -9.97
N LYS A 37 2.11 -8.16 -11.25
CA LYS A 37 1.66 -9.02 -12.34
C LYS A 37 2.26 -10.38 -12.01
N LYS A 38 1.40 -11.37 -11.74
CA LYS A 38 1.86 -12.74 -11.53
C LYS A 38 2.49 -13.14 -12.85
N LEU A 39 3.82 -13.09 -12.91
CA LEU A 39 4.57 -13.69 -14.00
C LEU A 39 4.09 -15.14 -14.06
N HIS A 40 3.66 -15.59 -15.24
CA HIS A 40 3.27 -16.97 -15.43
C HIS A 40 4.53 -17.81 -15.29
N THR A 41 4.79 -18.29 -14.08
CA THR A 41 5.92 -19.17 -13.78
C THR A 41 5.41 -20.59 -13.68
N TYR A 42 6.06 -21.49 -14.40
CA TYR A 42 5.85 -22.92 -14.23
C TYR A 42 6.53 -23.34 -12.93
N LYS A 43 5.77 -23.96 -12.03
CA LYS A 43 6.32 -24.56 -10.80
C LYS A 43 7.01 -25.88 -11.20
N LEU A 44 8.25 -25.76 -11.65
CA LEU A 44 9.05 -26.90 -12.11
C LEU A 44 9.60 -27.74 -10.94
N LYS A 45 9.37 -27.32 -9.68
CA LYS A 45 9.89 -27.96 -8.46
C LYS A 45 11.39 -28.19 -8.58
N GLY A 46 12.09 -27.16 -9.03
CA GLY A 46 13.54 -27.20 -9.20
C GLY A 46 14.24 -27.29 -7.84
N GLN A 47 15.50 -27.74 -7.85
CA GLN A 47 16.32 -27.90 -6.65
C GLN A 47 16.48 -26.62 -5.81
N PHE A 48 16.20 -25.44 -6.40
CA PHE A 48 16.37 -24.13 -5.78
C PHE A 48 15.04 -23.39 -5.55
N ASP A 49 13.89 -23.99 -5.85
CA ASP A 49 12.58 -23.33 -5.69
C ASP A 49 12.25 -23.02 -4.22
N ASP A 50 12.69 -23.88 -3.30
CA ASP A 50 12.44 -23.75 -1.85
C ASP A 50 13.68 -23.26 -1.06
N ILE A 51 14.75 -22.84 -1.74
CA ILE A 51 16.01 -22.46 -1.08
C ILE A 51 16.27 -20.95 -1.23
N ASN A 52 16.62 -20.29 -0.14
CA ASN A 52 17.13 -18.94 -0.16
C ASN A 52 18.56 -18.92 -0.73
N VAL A 53 18.68 -18.83 -2.05
CA VAL A 53 19.96 -18.88 -2.79
C VAL A 53 20.95 -17.81 -2.30
N ARG A 54 20.44 -16.65 -1.83
CA ARG A 54 21.28 -15.56 -1.33
C ARG A 54 21.96 -15.92 -0.02
N GLU A 55 21.24 -16.54 0.89
CA GLU A 55 21.76 -17.00 2.19
C GLU A 55 22.85 -18.04 1.97
N LYS A 56 22.59 -19.03 1.11
CA LYS A 56 23.55 -20.10 0.78
C LYS A 56 24.84 -19.65 0.08
N ALA A 57 24.84 -18.49 -0.58
CA ALA A 57 25.97 -18.03 -1.39
C ALA A 57 26.94 -17.12 -0.63
N TYR A 58 26.49 -16.50 0.47
CA TYR A 58 27.25 -15.47 1.18
C TYR A 58 27.49 -15.80 2.67
N GLU A 59 26.76 -16.76 3.24
CA GLU A 59 27.10 -17.40 4.53
C GLU A 59 27.88 -18.70 4.30
#